data_AF-A0A7S2F6M7-F1
#
_entry.id   AF-A0A7S2F6M7-F1
#
_cell.length_a   1.000
_cell.length_b   1.000
_cell.length_c   1.000
_cell.angle_alpha   90.00
_cell.angle_beta   90.00
_cell.angle_gamma   90.00
#
_symmetry.space_group_name_H-M   'P 1'
#
loop_
_entity.id
_entity.type
_entity.pdbx_description
1 polymer ?
#
loop_
_entity_poly.entity_id
_entity_poly.type
_entity_poly.pdbx_seq_one_letter_code
_entity_poly.pdbx_strand_id
1 'polypeptide(L)'
;DGRISLYEFMRGCQQIGVNVDHGARKFWEALDMDRSGFITLLEVDADLSRLLGSLAVCIWSEFGTVEQAWRGAFSIQGKMRVDQEEFARGCHRINFPDDPGTVYQALRTEKATNGLS
;
A
#
# COMPACT_ATOMS: atom_id res chain seq x y z
N ASP A 1 0.11 -8.13 -6.52
CA ASP A 1 1.29 -7.48 -7.16
C ASP A 1 1.20 -5.94 -7.16
N GLY A 2 0.21 -5.33 -6.49
CA GLY A 2 0.14 -3.86 -6.33
C GLY A 2 -0.36 -3.13 -7.59
N ARG A 3 -1.01 -3.86 -8.49
CA ARG A 3 -1.55 -3.36 -9.75
C ARG A 3 -2.99 -3.82 -9.92
N ILE A 4 -3.76 -3.09 -10.70
CA ILE A 4 -5.14 -3.44 -11.04
C ILE A 4 -5.26 -3.51 -12.56
N SER A 5 -5.73 -4.64 -13.07
CA SER A 5 -6.02 -4.80 -14.50
C SER A 5 -7.34 -4.12 -14.89
N LEU A 6 -7.51 -3.83 -16.18
CA LEU A 6 -8.76 -3.26 -16.72
C LEU A 6 -9.98 -4.07 -16.31
N TYR A 7 -9.86 -5.40 -16.31
CA TYR A 7 -10.95 -6.29 -15.97
C TYR A 7 -11.36 -6.19 -14.49
N GLU A 8 -10.38 -6.14 -13.57
CA GLU A 8 -10.64 -5.97 -12.14
C GLU A 8 -11.23 -4.59 -11.84
N PHE A 9 -10.72 -3.55 -12.49
CA PHE A 9 -11.23 -2.20 -12.38
C PHE A 9 -12.69 -2.10 -12.83
N MET A 10 -13.01 -2.62 -14.02
CA MET A 10 -14.37 -2.61 -14.57
C MET A 10 -15.36 -3.38 -13.68
N ARG A 11 -14.92 -4.52 -13.14
CA ARG A 11 -15.71 -5.30 -12.18
C ARG A 11 -15.98 -4.50 -10.90
N GLY A 12 -14.97 -3.82 -10.36
CA GLY A 12 -15.12 -2.94 -9.20
C GLY A 12 -16.09 -1.80 -9.47
N CYS A 13 -15.97 -1.11 -10.60
CA CYS A 13 -16.90 -0.07 -11.03
C CYS A 13 -18.35 -0.57 -11.11
N GLN A 14 -18.57 -1.76 -11.67
CA GLN A 14 -19.90 -2.36 -11.75
C GLN A 14 -20.50 -2.59 -10.35
N GLN A 15 -19.71 -3.07 -9.39
CA GLN A 15 -20.16 -3.35 -8.02
C GLN A 15 -20.61 -2.08 -7.27
N ILE A 16 -20.00 -0.93 -7.57
CA ILE A 16 -20.38 0.36 -6.97
C ILE A 16 -21.42 1.13 -7.81
N GLY A 17 -21.98 0.51 -8.86
CA GLY A 17 -23.03 1.09 -9.70
C GLY A 17 -22.56 2.10 -10.75
N VAL A 18 -21.25 2.16 -11.03
CA VAL A 18 -20.71 2.99 -12.12
C VAL A 18 -21.01 2.33 -13.47
N ASN A 19 -21.59 3.08 -14.40
CA ASN A 19 -21.89 2.60 -15.75
C ASN A 19 -20.60 2.24 -16.49
N VAL A 20 -20.48 0.95 -16.83
CA VAL A 20 -19.29 0.34 -17.41
C VAL A 20 -19.05 0.80 -18.85
N ASP A 21 -20.12 1.06 -19.61
CA ASP A 21 -20.05 1.30 -21.05
C ASP A 21 -19.52 2.70 -21.40
N HIS A 22 -19.65 3.68 -20.50
CA HIS A 22 -19.30 5.08 -20.81
C HIS A 22 -18.53 5.81 -19.69
N GLY A 23 -18.73 5.44 -18.42
CA GLY A 23 -18.09 6.10 -17.29
C GLY A 23 -16.75 5.45 -16.94
N ALA A 24 -16.78 4.14 -16.67
CA ALA A 24 -15.62 3.39 -16.21
C ALA A 24 -14.45 3.41 -17.22
N ARG A 25 -14.73 3.34 -18.53
CA ARG A 25 -13.69 3.42 -19.57
C ARG A 25 -12.94 4.75 -19.55
N LYS A 26 -13.65 5.87 -19.36
CA LYS A 26 -13.02 7.19 -19.29
C LYS A 26 -12.18 7.34 -18.03
N PHE A 27 -12.63 6.80 -16.89
CA PHE A 27 -11.82 6.76 -15.68
C PHE A 27 -10.56 5.93 -15.86
N TRP A 28 -10.69 4.77 -16.51
CA TRP A 28 -9.52 3.94 -16.84
C TRP A 28 -8.50 4.72 -17.66
N GLU A 29 -8.93 5.33 -18.77
CA GLU A 29 -8.04 6.10 -19.65
C GLU A 29 -7.41 7.32 -18.97
N ALA A 30 -8.05 7.86 -17.94
CA ALA A 30 -7.49 8.95 -17.14
C ALA A 30 -6.48 8.48 -16.09
N LEU A 31 -6.58 7.22 -15.63
CA LEU A 31 -5.74 6.65 -14.57
C LEU A 31 -4.54 5.86 -15.11
N ASP A 32 -4.71 5.11 -16.19
CA ASP A 32 -3.65 4.35 -16.90
C ASP A 32 -2.83 5.32 -17.77
N MET A 33 -2.14 6.26 -17.09
CA MET A 33 -1.44 7.38 -17.71
C MET A 33 -0.29 6.93 -18.62
N ASP A 34 0.36 5.82 -18.27
CA ASP A 34 1.44 5.23 -19.07
C ASP A 34 0.96 4.26 -20.15
N ARG A 35 -0.34 3.95 -20.17
CA ARG A 35 -0.99 2.98 -21.08
C ARG A 35 -0.37 1.58 -20.97
N SER A 36 0.11 1.20 -19.79
CA SER A 36 0.65 -0.13 -19.52
C SER A 36 -0.43 -1.21 -19.49
N GLY A 37 -1.71 -0.80 -19.40
CA GLY A 37 -2.84 -1.71 -19.23
C GLY A 37 -3.05 -2.12 -17.77
N PHE A 38 -2.36 -1.44 -16.84
CA PHE A 38 -2.47 -1.64 -15.41
C PHE A 38 -2.44 -0.31 -14.69
N ILE A 39 -3.34 -0.12 -13.72
CA ILE A 39 -3.26 1.02 -12.81
C ILE A 39 -2.44 0.61 -11.59
N THR A 40 -1.42 1.39 -11.28
CA THR A 40 -0.53 1.21 -10.12
C THR A 40 -0.81 2.25 -9.04
N LEU A 41 -0.34 2.01 -7.82
CA LEU A 41 -0.44 3.01 -6.75
C LEU A 41 0.28 4.31 -7.12
N LEU A 42 1.36 4.26 -7.90
CA LEU A 42 2.11 5.43 -8.36
C LEU A 42 1.24 6.38 -9.21
N GLU A 43 0.33 5.83 -10.01
CA GLU A 43 -0.56 6.63 -10.87
C GLU A 43 -1.75 7.22 -10.11
N VAL A 44 -2.12 6.61 -8.98
CA VAL A 44 -3.23 7.06 -8.14
C VAL A 44 -2.75 8.05 -7.07
N ASP A 45 -1.65 7.71 -6.40
CA ASP A 45 -1.05 8.47 -5.30
C ASP A 45 0.48 8.23 -5.30
N ALA A 46 1.18 9.08 -6.02
CA ALA A 46 2.63 8.99 -6.17
C ALA A 46 3.39 9.15 -4.84
N ASP A 47 2.88 10.01 -3.94
CA ASP A 47 3.51 10.27 -2.66
C ASP A 47 3.41 9.06 -1.74
N LEU A 48 2.23 8.45 -1.65
CA LEU A 48 2.04 7.21 -0.90
C LEU A 48 2.83 6.05 -1.51
N SER A 49 2.85 5.95 -2.84
CA SER A 49 3.65 4.94 -3.53
C SER A 49 5.13 5.07 -3.20
N ARG A 50 5.68 6.29 -3.19
CA ARG A 50 7.07 6.56 -2.78
C ARG A 50 7.31 6.16 -1.33
N LEU A 51 6.42 6.58 -0.43
CA LEU A 51 6.54 6.32 1.01
C LEU A 51 6.60 4.81 1.32
N LEU A 52 5.66 4.03 0.76
CA LEU A 52 5.62 2.58 0.94
C LEU A 52 6.78 1.87 0.22
N GLY A 53 7.17 2.38 -0.96
CA GLY A 53 8.33 1.88 -1.71
C GLY A 53 9.63 2.02 -0.91
N SER A 54 9.87 3.19 -0.32
CA SER A 54 11.03 3.43 0.55
C SER A 54 11.05 2.48 1.75
N LEU A 55 9.89 2.22 2.37
CA LEU A 55 9.81 1.28 3.49
C LEU A 55 10.17 -0.14 3.04
N ALA A 56 9.62 -0.60 1.91
CA ALA A 56 9.90 -1.92 1.36
C ALA A 56 11.39 -2.10 1.03
N VAL A 57 12.02 -1.09 0.44
CA VAL A 57 13.46 -1.08 0.15
C VAL A 57 14.29 -1.22 1.43
N CYS A 58 13.96 -0.46 2.48
CA CYS A 58 14.65 -0.55 3.78
C CYS A 58 14.51 -1.95 4.39
N ILE A 59 13.30 -2.52 4.37
CA ILE A 59 13.02 -3.88 4.86
C ILE A 59 13.84 -4.93 4.12
N TRP A 60 13.84 -4.90 2.79
CA TRP A 60 14.58 -5.89 2.00
C TRP A 60 16.09 -5.72 2.12
N SER A 61 16.58 -4.48 2.24
CA SER A 61 18.01 -4.21 2.40
C SER A 61 18.54 -4.73 3.73
N GLU A 62 17.78 -4.58 4.81
CA GLU A 62 18.21 -4.98 6.17
C GLU A 62 17.92 -6.46 6.47
N PHE A 63 16.73 -6.95 6.11
CA PHE A 63 16.25 -8.27 6.54
C PHE A 63 16.00 -9.26 5.40
N GLY A 64 16.06 -8.82 4.14
CA GLY A 64 15.78 -9.67 2.97
C GLY A 64 14.30 -9.98 2.73
N THR A 65 13.50 -10.20 3.78
CA THR A 65 12.05 -10.46 3.67
C THR A 65 11.23 -9.68 4.68
N VAL A 66 9.96 -9.42 4.34
CA VAL A 66 9.00 -8.76 5.23
C VAL A 66 8.73 -9.59 6.49
N GLU A 67 8.67 -10.91 6.38
CA GLU A 67 8.45 -11.80 7.54
C GLU A 67 9.61 -11.73 8.54
N GLN A 68 10.86 -11.72 8.05
CA GLN A 68 12.04 -11.57 8.89
C GLN A 68 12.10 -10.20 9.55
N ALA A 69 11.78 -9.13 8.82
CA ALA A 69 11.68 -7.79 9.40
C ALA A 69 10.56 -7.71 10.45
N TRP A 70 9.41 -8.34 10.19
CA TRP A 70 8.31 -8.39 11.15
C TRP A 70 8.75 -9.01 12.47
N ARG A 71 9.39 -10.18 12.45
CA ARG A 71 9.86 -10.85 13.68
C ARG A 71 11.06 -10.14 14.31
N GLY A 72 11.95 -9.56 13.50
CA GLY A 72 13.25 -9.03 13.94
C GLY A 72 13.27 -7.54 14.30
N ALA A 73 12.31 -6.75 13.83
CA ALA A 73 12.27 -5.31 14.03
C ALA A 73 10.93 -4.77 14.51
N PHE A 74 9.80 -5.28 14.01
CA PHE A 74 8.49 -4.68 14.30
C PHE A 74 7.73 -5.38 15.44
N SER A 75 7.67 -6.71 15.45
CA SER A 75 6.93 -7.53 16.42
C SER A 75 7.86 -8.49 17.18
N ILE A 76 8.78 -7.90 17.95
CA ILE A 76 9.78 -8.66 18.73
C ILE A 76 9.11 -9.56 19.79
N GLN A 77 7.95 -9.13 20.31
CA GLN A 77 7.19 -9.89 21.31
C GLN A 77 6.20 -10.91 20.70
N GLY A 78 6.22 -11.10 19.37
CA GLY A 78 5.33 -12.04 18.69
C GLY A 78 3.86 -11.60 18.66
N LYS A 79 3.59 -10.30 18.82
CA LYS A 79 2.24 -9.74 18.71
C LYS A 79 1.75 -9.78 17.26
N MET A 80 0.45 -9.99 17.09
CA MET A 80 -0.20 -9.92 15.77
C MET A 80 -0.41 -8.49 15.28
N ARG A 81 -0.32 -7.50 16.18
CA ARG A 81 -0.43 -6.06 15.90
C ARG A 81 0.60 -5.30 16.70
N VAL A 82 1.09 -4.21 16.14
CA VAL A 82 2.02 -3.30 16.79
C VAL A 82 1.41 -1.92 16.89
N ASP A 83 1.66 -1.24 18.00
CA ASP A 83 1.29 0.16 18.13
C ASP A 83 2.25 1.07 17.33
N GLN A 84 1.95 2.36 17.29
CA GLN A 84 2.73 3.33 16.54
C GLN A 84 4.17 3.45 17.07
N GLU A 85 4.38 3.27 18.37
CA GLU A 85 5.69 3.43 19.01
C GLU A 85 6.58 2.21 18.72
N GLU A 86 6.03 1.01 18.82
CA GLU A 86 6.67 -0.25 18.39
C GLU A 86 7.03 -0.19 16.91
N PHE A 87 6.11 0.28 16.07
CA PHE A 87 6.36 0.42 14.64
C PHE A 87 7.48 1.44 14.36
N ALA A 88 7.46 2.60 15.03
CA ALA A 88 8.48 3.62 14.88
C ALA A 88 9.88 3.11 15.26
N ARG A 89 9.99 2.34 16.36
CA ARG A 89 11.24 1.65 16.72
C ARG A 89 11.74 0.72 15.61
N GLY A 90 10.83 -0.05 15.00
CA GLY A 90 11.16 -0.90 13.86
C GLY A 90 11.68 -0.11 12.66
N CYS A 91 11.02 1.00 12.30
CA CYS A 91 11.47 1.91 11.25
C CYS A 91 12.87 2.50 11.51
N HIS A 92 13.16 2.91 12.75
CA HIS A 92 14.49 3.38 13.11
C HIS A 92 15.56 2.28 12.98
N ARG A 93 15.21 1.02 13.30
CA ARG A 93 16.13 -0.11 13.18
C ARG A 93 16.52 -0.43 11.73
N ILE A 94 15.64 -0.19 10.78
CA ILE A 94 15.91 -0.37 9.34
C ILE A 94 16.38 0.91 8.64
N ASN A 95 16.73 1.96 9.41
CA ASN A 95 17.15 3.27 8.90
C ASN A 95 16.15 3.86 7.89
N PHE A 96 14.84 3.73 8.17
CA PHE A 96 13.80 4.30 7.32
C PHE A 96 13.94 5.84 7.26
N PRO A 97 14.00 6.45 6.06
CA PRO A 97 14.38 7.86 5.93
C PRO A 97 13.25 8.87 6.16
N ASP A 98 11.99 8.44 5.99
CA ASP A 98 10.81 9.30 6.16
C ASP A 98 10.22 9.15 7.58
N ASP A 99 9.19 9.95 7.91
CA ASP A 99 8.52 9.91 9.22
C ASP A 99 7.77 8.58 9.47
N PRO A 100 8.12 7.81 10.52
CA PRO A 100 7.43 6.56 10.84
C PRO A 100 5.94 6.74 11.16
N GLY A 101 5.54 7.89 11.72
CA GLY A 101 4.14 8.17 12.03
C GLY A 101 3.28 8.24 10.78
N THR A 102 3.77 8.90 9.73
CA THR A 102 3.09 9.06 8.45
C THR A 102 2.85 7.70 7.78
N VAL A 103 3.87 6.84 7.69
CA VAL A 103 3.71 5.52 7.08
C VAL A 103 2.89 4.57 7.95
N TYR A 104 2.98 4.68 9.29
CA TYR A 104 2.11 3.93 10.19
C TYR A 104 0.65 4.26 9.92
N GLN A 105 0.30 5.55 9.83
CA GLN A 105 -1.07 5.98 9.54
C GLN A 105 -1.54 5.53 8.16
N ALA A 106 -0.66 5.57 7.15
CA ALA A 106 -0.96 5.08 5.81
C ALA A 106 -1.28 3.58 5.76
N LEU A 107 -0.63 2.78 6.63
CA LEU A 107 -0.83 1.33 6.72
C LEU A 107 -2.01 0.91 7.62
N ARG A 108 -2.65 1.84 8.34
CA ARG A 108 -3.80 1.51 9.22
C ARG A 108 -5.04 1.17 8.39
N THR A 109 -5.31 -0.13 8.25
CA THR A 109 -6.51 -0.68 7.60
C THR A 109 -7.82 -0.33 8.33
N GLU A 110 -7.78 0.05 9.60
CA GLU A 110 -8.97 0.44 10.38
C GLU A 110 -9.62 1.76 9.93
N LYS A 111 -8.94 2.54 9.09
CA LYS A 111 -9.52 3.74 8.44
C LYS A 111 -10.16 3.42 7.08
N ALA A 112 -9.96 2.21 6.54
CA ALA A 112 -10.71 1.75 5.40
C ALA A 112 -12.11 1.36 5.90
N THR A 113 -13.11 2.15 5.52
CA THR A 113 -14.50 2.05 6.00
C THR A 113 -15.15 0.67 5.79
N ASN A 114 -14.52 -0.22 5.01
CA ASN A 114 -14.97 -1.58 4.69
C ASN A 114 -13.87 -2.65 4.85
N GLY A 115 -13.01 -2.56 5.85
CA GLY A 115 -12.12 -3.67 6.19
C GLY A 115 -12.91 -4.84 6.76
N LEU A 116 -13.16 -5.88 5.95
CA LEU A 116 -13.62 -7.19 6.40
C LEU A 116 -12.66 -7.70 7.49
N SER A 117 -13.11 -7.62 8.75
CA SER A 117 -12.62 -8.43 9.86
C SER A 117 -13.26 -9.80 9.83
#